data_AF-A0A3D3KYT6-F1
#
_entry.id   AF-A0A3D3KYT6-F1
#
_cell.length_a   1.000
_cell.length_b   1.000
_cell.length_c   1.000
_cell.angle_alpha   90.00
_cell.angle_beta   90.00
_cell.angle_gamma   90.00
#
_symmetry.space_group_name_H-M   'P 1'
#
loop_
_entity.id
_entity.type
_entity.pdbx_description
1 polymer ?
#
loop_
_entity_poly.entity_id
_entity_poly.type
_entity_poly.pdbx_seq_one_letter_code
_entity_poly.pdbx_strand_id
1 'polypeptide(L)'
;VGSSAGIAALAREWYAAPSNPAVEAREVFAAAAAGDPAAVAVLDRLSERVARVIASVAFMVNPEQVVIGGGVAESASALLPGITALLPRFTATVPRVTVSPLGDTIVTVGAVRHALDFVEAHALDLELLPAAP
;
A
#
# COMPACT_ATOMS: atom_id res chain seq x y z
N VAL A 1 -3.64 -1.94 9.33
CA VAL A 1 -3.26 -0.54 9.01
C VAL A 1 -2.94 -0.30 7.53
N GLY A 2 -2.78 -1.34 6.69
CA GLY A 2 -2.51 -1.20 5.24
C GLY A 2 -3.54 -1.89 4.32
N SER A 3 -4.78 -2.06 4.79
CA SER A 3 -5.87 -2.63 3.99
C SER A 3 -6.92 -1.56 3.68
N SER A 4 -7.72 -1.77 2.62
CA SER A 4 -8.87 -0.93 2.30
C SER A 4 -9.83 -0.80 3.49
N ALA A 5 -10.04 -1.89 4.23
CA ALA A 5 -10.80 -1.88 5.49
C ALA A 5 -10.17 -1.00 6.58
N GLY A 6 -8.84 -0.94 6.66
CA GLY A 6 -8.11 -0.07 7.60
C GLY A 6 -8.22 1.41 7.23
N ILE A 7 -8.16 1.75 5.94
CA ILE A 7 -8.40 3.11 5.45
C ILE A 7 -9.85 3.51 5.70
N ALA A 8 -10.82 2.62 5.44
CA ALA A 8 -12.23 2.84 5.72
C ALA A 8 -12.51 3.04 7.22
N ALA A 9 -11.83 2.29 8.09
CA ALA A 9 -11.94 2.46 9.53
C ALA A 9 -11.42 3.83 10.01
N LEU A 10 -10.24 4.25 9.53
CA LEU A 10 -9.69 5.58 9.84
C LEU A 10 -10.54 6.71 9.27
N ALA A 11 -11.10 6.52 8.07
CA ALA A 11 -12.04 7.47 7.51
C ALA A 11 -13.28 7.57 8.39
N ARG A 12 -13.90 6.47 8.82
CA ARG A 12 -15.04 6.54 9.75
C ARG A 12 -14.72 7.25 11.06
N GLU A 13 -13.52 7.02 11.61
CA GLU A 13 -13.04 7.67 12.82
C GLU A 13 -12.85 9.18 12.63
N TRP A 14 -12.37 9.62 11.46
CA TRP A 14 -12.00 11.02 11.20
C TRP A 14 -13.08 11.83 10.47
N TYR A 15 -14.07 11.20 9.82
CA TYR A 15 -15.12 11.88 9.04
C TYR A 15 -16.35 12.27 9.87
N ALA A 16 -16.59 11.61 11.01
CA ALA A 16 -17.66 11.92 11.98
C ALA A 16 -18.96 12.55 11.40
N ALA A 17 -19.61 11.85 10.46
CA ALA A 17 -21.06 11.79 10.42
C ALA A 17 -21.45 10.52 11.21
N PRO A 18 -22.04 10.60 12.41
CA PRO A 18 -22.20 9.46 13.33
C PRO A 18 -23.08 8.29 12.86
N SER A 19 -23.49 8.21 11.60
CA SER A 19 -24.64 7.38 11.20
C SER A 19 -24.56 6.67 9.85
N ASN A 20 -23.43 6.65 9.12
CA ASN A 20 -23.33 5.80 7.93
C ASN A 20 -22.28 4.68 8.06
N PRO A 21 -22.69 3.46 8.48
CA PRO A 21 -21.81 2.30 8.58
C PRO A 21 -21.26 1.80 7.23
N ALA A 22 -21.72 2.37 6.11
CA ALA A 22 -21.33 1.96 4.76
C ALA A 22 -20.14 2.73 4.15
N VAL A 23 -19.53 3.71 4.85
CA VAL A 23 -18.44 4.49 4.24
C VAL A 23 -17.23 3.60 3.93
N GLU A 24 -17.05 3.29 2.66
CA GLU A 24 -15.92 2.53 2.14
C GLU A 24 -14.75 3.46 1.79
N ALA A 25 -13.53 2.93 1.83
CA ALA A 25 -12.33 3.69 1.44
C ALA A 25 -12.49 4.33 0.06
N ARG A 26 -13.07 3.59 -0.89
CA ARG A 26 -13.33 4.06 -2.26
C ARG A 26 -14.19 5.32 -2.30
N GLU A 27 -15.19 5.43 -1.44
CA GLU A 27 -16.08 6.59 -1.39
C GLU A 27 -15.36 7.83 -0.86
N VAL A 28 -14.45 7.65 0.11
CA VAL A 28 -13.62 8.73 0.66
C VAL A 28 -12.64 9.25 -0.39
N PHE A 29 -12.00 8.35 -1.15
CA PHE A 29 -11.14 8.74 -2.26
C PHE A 29 -11.92 9.47 -3.36
N ALA A 30 -13.13 9.01 -3.68
CA ALA A 30 -14.00 9.69 -4.66
C ALA A 30 -14.45 11.08 -4.16
N ALA A 31 -14.83 11.21 -2.88
CA ALA A 31 -15.22 12.48 -2.29
C ALA A 31 -14.03 13.48 -2.25
N ALA A 32 -12.83 13.01 -1.92
CA ALA A 32 -11.62 13.83 -1.97
C ALA A 32 -11.29 14.28 -3.39
N ALA A 33 -11.46 13.40 -4.39
CA ALA A 33 -11.30 13.74 -5.80
C ALA A 33 -12.35 14.77 -6.27
N ALA A 34 -13.55 14.76 -5.68
CA ALA A 34 -14.59 15.77 -5.89
C ALA A 34 -14.35 17.08 -5.12
N GLY A 35 -13.28 17.17 -4.31
CA GLY A 35 -12.91 18.36 -3.56
C GLY A 35 -13.62 18.53 -2.21
N ASP A 36 -14.23 17.48 -1.66
CA ASP A 36 -14.82 17.53 -0.32
C ASP A 36 -13.71 17.84 0.72
N PRO A 37 -13.79 18.98 1.43
CA PRO A 37 -12.77 19.36 2.41
C PRO A 37 -12.55 18.34 3.52
N ALA A 38 -13.60 17.63 3.96
CA ALA A 38 -13.48 16.61 5.00
C ALA A 38 -12.71 15.39 4.49
N ALA A 39 -13.01 14.95 3.26
CA ALA A 39 -12.30 13.84 2.63
C ALA A 39 -10.83 14.16 2.35
N VAL A 40 -10.55 15.37 1.86
CA VAL A 40 -9.17 15.85 1.65
C VAL A 40 -8.39 15.83 2.98
N ALA A 41 -8.98 16.36 4.06
CA ALA A 41 -8.34 16.35 5.38
C ALA A 41 -8.03 14.93 5.90
N VAL A 42 -8.90 13.96 5.59
CA VAL A 42 -8.66 12.54 5.92
C VAL A 42 -7.48 11.97 5.12
N LEU A 43 -7.40 12.25 3.82
CA LEU A 43 -6.30 11.79 2.98
C LEU A 43 -4.97 12.46 3.34
N ASP A 44 -4.98 13.73 3.75
CA ASP A 44 -3.80 14.45 4.22
C ASP A 44 -3.23 13.81 5.49
N ARG A 45 -4.09 13.51 6.48
CA ARG A 45 -3.69 12.81 7.71
C ARG A 45 -3.15 11.42 7.41
N LEU A 46 -3.78 10.70 6.48
CA LEU A 46 -3.31 9.38 6.06
C LEU A 46 -1.93 9.48 5.40
N SER A 47 -1.74 10.45 4.51
CA SER A 47 -0.47 10.71 3.82
C SER A 47 0.64 11.03 4.81
N GLU A 48 0.38 11.87 5.82
CA GLU A 48 1.34 12.18 6.88
C GLU A 48 1.73 10.92 7.68
N ARG A 49 0.74 10.11 8.05
CA ARG A 49 0.99 8.88 8.79
C ARG A 49 1.84 7.90 8.00
N VAL A 50 1.56 7.73 6.70
CA VAL A 50 2.34 6.87 5.81
C VAL A 50 3.75 7.43 5.60
N ALA A 51 3.90 8.73 5.36
CA ALA A 51 5.21 9.38 5.22
C ALA A 51 6.09 9.17 6.47
N ARG A 52 5.50 9.24 7.67
CA ARG A 52 6.20 8.97 8.94
C ARG A 52 6.69 7.52 9.02
N VAL A 53 5.84 6.56 8.66
CA VAL A 53 6.22 5.13 8.63
C VAL A 53 7.35 4.89 7.64
N ILE A 54 7.25 5.44 6.43
CA ILE A 54 8.28 5.35 5.40
C ILE A 54 9.59 5.93 5.92
N ALA A 55 9.58 7.11 6.52
CA ALA A 55 10.78 7.74 7.06
C ALA A 55 11.41 6.91 8.20
N SER A 56 10.60 6.31 9.08
CA SER A 56 11.11 5.42 10.12
C SER A 56 11.82 4.19 9.55
N VAL A 57 11.25 3.56 8.52
CA VAL A 57 11.90 2.43 7.83
C VAL A 57 13.15 2.90 7.10
N ALA A 58 13.06 4.03 6.39
CA ALA A 58 14.16 4.59 5.63
C ALA A 58 15.36 4.94 6.51
N PHE A 59 15.13 5.40 7.74
CA PHE A 59 16.19 5.65 8.71
C PHE A 59 16.98 4.38 9.08
N MET A 60 16.32 3.20 9.10
CA MET A 60 16.96 1.94 9.51
C MET A 60 17.71 1.27 8.36
N VAL A 61 17.15 1.29 7.14
CA VAL A 61 17.70 0.50 6.02
C VAL A 61 18.22 1.34 4.85
N ASN A 62 18.03 2.66 4.89
CA ASN A 62 18.43 3.63 3.86
C ASN A 62 18.15 3.16 2.41
N PRO A 63 16.89 2.85 2.08
CA PRO A 63 16.56 2.31 0.78
C PRO A 63 16.56 3.42 -0.27
N GLU A 64 16.96 3.09 -1.50
CA GLU A 64 16.81 4.00 -2.64
C GLU A 64 15.34 4.16 -3.05
N GLN A 65 14.52 3.13 -2.82
CA GLN A 65 13.11 3.10 -3.22
C GLN A 65 12.23 2.35 -2.23
N VAL A 66 11.01 2.85 -2.06
CA VAL A 66 9.90 2.20 -1.35
C VAL A 66 8.76 1.97 -2.35
N VAL A 67 8.28 0.74 -2.43
CA VAL A 67 7.17 0.34 -3.31
C VAL A 67 5.96 0.02 -2.45
N ILE A 68 4.85 0.73 -2.67
CA ILE A 68 3.56 0.47 -2.01
C ILE A 68 2.80 -0.56 -2.83
N GLY A 69 2.51 -1.72 -2.25
CA GLY A 69 1.79 -2.82 -2.90
C GLY A 69 0.52 -3.25 -2.16
N GLY A 70 -0.18 -4.24 -2.71
CA GLY A 70 -1.40 -4.83 -2.16
C GLY A 70 -2.67 -4.19 -2.71
N GLY A 71 -3.83 -4.66 -2.25
CA GLY A 71 -5.15 -4.15 -2.68
C GLY A 71 -5.44 -2.67 -2.35
N VAL A 72 -4.50 -1.97 -1.71
CA VAL A 72 -4.54 -0.52 -1.51
C VAL A 72 -3.71 0.26 -2.53
N ALA A 73 -2.95 -0.42 -3.39
CA ALA A 73 -2.05 0.19 -4.37
C ALA A 73 -2.76 1.21 -5.27
N GLU A 74 -3.92 0.85 -5.82
CA GLU A 74 -4.71 1.75 -6.67
C GLU A 74 -5.11 3.02 -5.91
N SER A 75 -5.61 2.90 -4.68
CA SER A 75 -5.99 4.06 -3.86
C SER A 75 -4.78 4.84 -3.33
N ALA A 76 -3.65 4.17 -3.12
CA ALA A 76 -2.41 4.78 -2.67
C ALA A 76 -1.79 5.69 -3.74
N SER A 77 -2.12 5.50 -5.02
CA SER A 77 -1.73 6.42 -6.09
C SER A 77 -2.19 7.86 -5.82
N ALA A 78 -3.40 8.03 -5.26
CA ALA A 78 -3.93 9.33 -4.87
C ALA A 78 -3.21 9.96 -3.67
N LEU A 79 -2.64 9.13 -2.79
CA LEU A 79 -1.87 9.58 -1.62
C LEU A 79 -0.41 9.90 -1.95
N LEU A 80 0.10 9.36 -3.07
CA LEU A 80 1.51 9.43 -3.41
C LEU A 80 2.04 10.88 -3.47
N PRO A 81 1.35 11.86 -4.09
CA PRO A 81 1.79 13.26 -4.06
C PRO A 81 1.92 13.82 -2.65
N GLY A 82 0.94 13.55 -1.77
CA GLY A 82 0.94 14.00 -0.38
C GLY A 82 2.07 13.37 0.43
N ILE A 83 2.29 12.06 0.27
CA ILE A 83 3.39 11.33 0.91
C ILE A 83 4.74 11.91 0.47
N THR A 84 4.97 12.03 -0.84
CA THR A 84 6.24 12.53 -1.39
C THR A 84 6.52 13.96 -0.96
N ALA A 85 5.50 14.83 -0.89
CA ALA A 85 5.66 16.20 -0.41
C ALA A 85 6.00 16.28 1.09
N LEU A 86 5.54 15.33 1.90
CA LEU A 86 5.76 15.32 3.35
C LEU A 86 7.07 14.66 3.77
N LEU A 87 7.60 13.72 2.97
CA LEU A 87 8.83 12.97 3.31
C LEU A 87 10.06 13.82 3.65
N PRO A 88 10.36 14.93 2.95
CA PRO A 88 11.49 15.80 3.29
C PRO A 88 11.44 16.38 4.71
N ARG A 89 10.26 16.39 5.36
CA ARG A 89 10.11 16.83 6.75
C ARG A 89 10.62 15.81 7.76
N PHE A 90 10.73 14.54 7.37
CA PHE A 90 11.02 13.43 8.28
C PHE A 90 12.35 12.74 8.00
N THR A 91 12.93 12.88 6.80
CA THR A 91 14.22 12.29 6.44
C THR A 91 15.01 13.22 5.51
N ALA A 92 16.33 13.25 5.68
CA ALA A 92 17.25 13.99 4.81
C ALA A 92 17.49 13.25 3.48
N THR A 93 17.51 11.91 3.51
CA THR A 93 17.61 11.07 2.33
C THR A 93 16.22 10.56 1.99
N VAL A 94 15.59 11.21 1.02
CA VAL A 94 14.21 10.91 0.61
C VAL A 94 14.22 9.75 -0.38
N PRO A 95 13.67 8.57 -0.03
CA PRO A 95 13.57 7.46 -0.96
C PRO A 95 12.54 7.77 -2.05
N ARG A 96 12.73 7.21 -3.24
CA ARG A 96 11.69 7.24 -4.27
C ARG A 96 10.49 6.42 -3.79
N VAL A 97 9.29 6.99 -3.81
CA VAL A 97 8.06 6.25 -3.48
C VAL A 97 7.31 5.94 -4.76
N THR A 98 6.95 4.68 -4.95
CA THR A 98 6.22 4.19 -6.13
C THR A 98 5.08 3.26 -5.71
N VAL A 99 4.14 3.03 -6.62
CA VAL A 99 3.06 2.05 -6.43
C VAL A 99 3.34 0.84 -7.33
N SER A 100 3.16 -0.37 -6.79
CA SER A 100 3.32 -1.60 -7.55
C SER A 100 2.22 -1.73 -8.62
N PRO A 101 2.56 -2.11 -9.86
CA PRO A 101 1.57 -2.34 -10.91
C PRO A 101 0.80 -3.65 -10.73
N LEU A 102 1.19 -4.51 -9.78
CA LEU A 102 0.61 -5.83 -9.60
C LEU A 102 -0.75 -5.81 -8.88
N GLY A 103 -1.11 -4.70 -8.24
CA GLY A 103 -2.42 -4.53 -7.60
C GLY A 103 -2.75 -5.64 -6.59
N ASP A 104 -3.93 -6.23 -6.75
CA ASP A 104 -4.45 -7.34 -5.95
C ASP A 104 -3.76 -8.68 -6.25
N THR A 105 -3.20 -8.87 -7.45
CA THR A 105 -2.49 -10.09 -7.85
C THR A 105 -1.12 -10.25 -7.19
N ILE A 106 -0.61 -9.22 -6.50
CA ILE A 106 0.74 -9.20 -5.93
C ILE A 106 1.05 -10.43 -5.06
N VAL A 107 0.07 -10.93 -4.31
CA VAL A 107 0.24 -12.12 -3.45
C VAL A 107 0.35 -13.38 -4.30
N THR A 108 -0.56 -13.56 -5.27
CA THR A 108 -0.57 -14.72 -6.16
C THR A 108 0.69 -14.79 -7.00
N VAL A 109 1.11 -13.66 -7.60
CA VAL A 109 2.34 -13.56 -8.38
C VAL A 109 3.56 -13.88 -7.51
N GLY A 110 3.62 -13.34 -6.28
CA GLY A 110 4.67 -13.64 -5.33
C GLY A 110 4.74 -15.12 -4.95
N ALA A 111 3.58 -15.76 -4.73
CA ALA A 111 3.51 -17.17 -4.41
C ALA A 111 4.02 -18.05 -5.57
N VAL A 112 3.61 -17.74 -6.80
CA VAL A 112 4.09 -18.47 -8.00
C VAL A 112 5.59 -18.27 -8.18
N ARG A 113 6.11 -17.04 -8.08
CA ARG A 113 7.55 -16.78 -8.20
C ARG A 113 8.34 -17.50 -7.11
N HIS A 114 7.83 -17.51 -5.88
CA HIS A 114 8.47 -18.24 -4.78
C HIS A 114 8.52 -19.75 -5.02
N ALA A 115 7.44 -20.34 -5.55
CA ALA A 115 7.43 -21.75 -5.94
C ALA A 115 8.42 -22.05 -7.09
N LEU A 116 8.51 -21.15 -8.07
CA LEU A 116 9.49 -21.28 -9.16
C LEU A 116 10.92 -21.13 -8.66
N ASP A 117 11.21 -20.17 -7.77
CA ASP A 117 12.53 -20.01 -7.14
C ASP A 117 12.94 -21.28 -6.39
N PHE A 118 11.99 -21.90 -5.68
CA PHE A 118 12.22 -23.16 -5.00
C PHE A 118 12.58 -24.27 -5.98
N VAL A 119 11.81 -24.43 -7.07
CA VAL A 119 12.08 -25.45 -8.09
C VAL A 119 13.43 -25.22 -8.77
N GLU A 120 13.75 -23.97 -9.13
CA GLU A 120 15.04 -23.61 -9.73
C GLU A 120 16.21 -23.92 -8.80
N ALA A 121 16.09 -23.62 -7.51
CA ALA A 121 17.13 -23.87 -6.52
C ALA A 121 17.33 -25.37 -6.18
N HIS A 122 16.30 -26.19 -6.35
CA HIS A 122 16.30 -27.62 -6.00
C HIS A 122 16.10 -28.53 -7.21
N ALA A 123 16.38 -28.04 -8.42
CA ALA A 123 16.06 -28.73 -9.67
C ALA A 123 16.65 -30.14 -9.77
N LEU A 124 17.78 -30.40 -9.10
CA LEU A 124 18.46 -31.70 -9.08
C LEU A 124 17.98 -32.63 -7.96
N ASP A 125 17.32 -32.09 -6.94
CA ASP A 125 16.84 -32.84 -5.77
C ASP A 125 15.35 -33.23 -5.90
N LEU A 126 14.69 -32.77 -6.96
CA LEU A 126 13.28 -33.02 -7.20
C LEU A 126 13.06 -34.37 -7.90
N GLU A 127 12.51 -35.32 -7.15
CA GLU A 127 11.90 -36.52 -7.73
C GLU A 127 10.52 -36.16 -8.29
N LEU A 128 10.40 -36.13 -9.62
CA LEU A 128 9.11 -35.96 -10.29
C LEU A 128 8.29 -37.25 -10.13
N LEU A 129 7.23 -37.18 -9.33
CA LEU A 129 6.22 -38.24 -9.31
C LEU A 129 5.62 -38.39 -10.72
N PRO A 130 5.38 -39.62 -11.19
CA PRO A 130 4.76 -39.84 -12.50
C PRO A 130 3.40 -39.12 -12.55
N ALA A 131 3.11 -38.49 -13.69
CA ALA A 131 1.84 -37.83 -13.90
C ALA A 131 0.69 -38.81 -13.64
N ALA A 132 -0.27 -38.39 -12.81
CA ALA A 132 -1.47 -39.18 -12.56
C ALA A 132 -2.22 -39.43 -13.88
N PRO A 133 -2.80 -40.64 -14.07
CA PRO A 133 -3.42 -41.05 -15.32
C PRO A 133 -4.64 -40.20 -15.71
#